data_AF-J2KM43-F1
#
_entry.id   AF-J2KM43-F1
#
_cell.length_a   1.000
_cell.length_b   1.000
_cell.length_c   1.000
_cell.angle_alpha   90.00
_cell.angle_beta   90.00
_cell.angle_gamma   90.00
#
_symmetry.space_group_name_H-M   'P 1'
#
loop_
_entity.id
_entity.type
_entity.pdbx_description
1 polymer ?
#
loop_
_entity_poly.entity_id
_entity_poly.type
_entity_poly.pdbx_seq_one_letter_code
_entity_poly.pdbx_strand_id
1 'polypeptide(L)'
;MMLDGSHAGIKRRIVVGAALFGILPLAICAPSVEDRRKKIKSMDQKNSQEALQRRARSEAVLREDGVPINQYLPVIETEDDAKRRSKAEISQRALCVLLVALKGEGLEQPIVERIAQDFKLRDSLTPKERVFIAAKTSSQNDRVQFSWKYEAAWVLLWALGYVNVLDRPTKICDVQFAVKTMRDHGPSGFEAGAKLRSLRDILDQADLIYRYHWAVVDARIKGRPAPAKLEAGVVLERHYALNWLIGYMDQEWDDISTDT
;
A
#
# COMPACT_ATOMS: atom_id res chain seq x y z
N MET A 1 -19.53 54.43 -67.65
CA MET A 1 -20.33 53.23 -67.28
C MET A 1 -19.89 52.86 -65.87
N MET A 2 -20.52 53.51 -64.88
CA MET A 2 -21.63 52.99 -64.06
C MET A 2 -21.12 51.93 -63.06
N LEU A 3 -21.00 52.30 -61.78
CA LEU A 3 -21.99 52.15 -60.69
C LEU A 3 -21.63 50.91 -59.85
N ASP A 4 -21.28 51.14 -58.58
CA ASP A 4 -22.06 50.72 -57.37
C ASP A 4 -21.46 49.41 -56.82
N GLY A 5 -21.38 49.15 -55.52
CA GLY A 5 -22.01 49.74 -54.35
C GLY A 5 -22.27 48.60 -53.36
N SER A 6 -21.95 48.84 -52.09
CA SER A 6 -22.60 48.25 -50.90
C SER A 6 -22.67 46.73 -50.72
N HIS A 7 -22.09 46.20 -49.63
CA HIS A 7 -22.94 45.67 -48.55
C HIS A 7 -22.15 45.37 -47.27
N ALA A 8 -22.60 46.03 -46.19
CA ALA A 8 -22.30 45.72 -44.82
C ALA A 8 -22.89 44.35 -44.43
N GLY A 9 -22.14 43.57 -43.67
CA GLY A 9 -22.58 42.29 -43.10
C GLY A 9 -21.96 42.08 -41.73
N ILE A 10 -22.41 42.87 -40.74
CA ILE A 10 -22.17 42.60 -39.32
C ILE A 10 -22.86 41.27 -38.98
N LYS A 11 -22.09 40.23 -38.67
CA LYS A 11 -22.59 39.05 -37.96
C LYS A 11 -21.99 39.01 -36.56
N ARG A 12 -22.80 39.43 -35.58
CA ARG A 12 -22.66 39.04 -34.18
C ARG A 12 -22.69 37.51 -34.09
N ARG A 13 -21.69 36.91 -33.46
CA ARG A 13 -21.84 35.62 -32.78
C ARG A 13 -21.45 35.84 -31.32
N ILE A 14 -22.43 35.64 -30.45
CA ILE A 14 -22.30 35.61 -29.00
C ILE A 14 -22.17 34.12 -28.59
N VAL A 15 -21.51 33.90 -27.45
CA VAL A 15 -21.48 32.72 -26.56
C VAL A 15 -20.72 31.50 -27.12
N VAL A 16 -19.88 30.75 -26.39
CA VAL A 16 -19.77 30.50 -24.94
C VAL A 16 -18.30 30.21 -24.59
N GLY A 17 -17.82 30.75 -23.48
CA GLY A 17 -16.52 30.40 -22.91
C GLY A 17 -16.50 28.95 -22.43
N ALA A 18 -15.53 28.19 -22.90
CA ALA A 18 -15.11 26.96 -22.25
C ALA A 18 -13.78 27.25 -21.55
N ALA A 19 -13.87 27.78 -20.33
CA ALA A 19 -12.74 27.71 -19.41
C ALA A 19 -12.56 26.22 -19.08
N LEU A 20 -11.62 25.55 -19.76
CA LEU A 20 -11.08 24.30 -19.28
C LEU A 20 -10.36 24.60 -17.97
N PHE A 21 -11.08 24.51 -16.86
CA PHE A 21 -10.48 24.23 -15.56
C PHE A 21 -9.93 22.80 -15.67
N GLY A 22 -8.69 22.71 -16.14
CA GLY A 22 -7.85 21.55 -15.87
C GLY A 22 -7.71 21.47 -14.36
N ILE A 23 -8.50 20.61 -13.73
CA ILE A 23 -8.25 20.17 -12.36
C ILE A 23 -6.94 19.38 -12.45
N LEU A 24 -5.81 20.06 -12.26
CA LEU A 24 -4.58 19.36 -11.89
C LEU A 24 -4.95 18.54 -10.65
N PRO A 25 -4.65 17.24 -10.61
CA PRO A 25 -4.70 16.52 -9.35
C PRO A 25 -3.74 17.24 -8.42
N LEU A 26 -4.27 17.81 -7.33
CA LEU A 26 -3.47 18.29 -6.23
C LEU A 26 -2.56 17.14 -5.85
N ALA A 27 -1.26 17.27 -6.14
CA ALA A 27 -0.26 16.37 -5.61
C ALA A 27 -0.36 16.53 -4.10
N ILE A 28 -1.02 15.57 -3.43
CA ILE A 28 -1.01 15.48 -1.98
C ILE A 28 0.44 15.11 -1.65
N CYS A 29 1.27 16.12 -1.39
CA CYS A 29 2.61 15.89 -0.88
C CYS A 29 2.50 15.07 0.41
N ALA A 30 3.26 13.99 0.50
CA ALA A 30 3.35 13.21 1.71
C ALA A 30 3.65 14.13 2.91
N PRO A 31 2.98 13.94 4.06
CA PRO A 31 3.13 14.84 5.21
C PRO A 31 4.57 14.87 5.72
N SER A 32 5.01 16.06 6.15
CA SER A 32 6.36 16.24 6.67
C SER A 32 6.58 15.43 7.96
N VAL A 33 7.85 15.22 8.36
CA VAL A 33 8.15 14.57 9.66
C VAL A 33 7.53 15.34 10.83
N GLU A 34 7.46 16.68 10.74
CA GLU A 34 6.86 17.49 11.79
C GLU A 34 5.34 17.34 11.83
N ASP A 35 4.68 17.28 10.66
CA ASP A 35 3.23 17.03 10.56
C ASP A 35 2.88 15.64 11.09
N ARG A 36 3.68 14.62 10.73
CA ARG A 36 3.56 13.27 11.27
C ARG A 36 3.70 13.25 12.79
N ARG A 37 4.70 13.95 13.35
CA ARG A 37 4.86 14.08 14.82
C ARG A 37 3.66 14.75 15.48
N LYS A 38 3.09 15.80 14.88
CA LYS A 38 1.90 16.49 15.41
C LYS A 38 0.69 15.56 15.40
N LYS A 39 0.45 14.83 14.30
CA LYS A 39 -0.66 13.89 14.18
C LYS A 39 -0.51 12.71 15.14
N ILE A 40 0.70 12.14 15.30
CA ILE A 40 0.99 11.11 16.32
C ILE A 40 0.66 11.62 17.73
N LYS A 41 1.09 12.83 18.09
CA LYS A 41 0.76 13.43 19.40
C LYS A 41 -0.75 13.64 19.60
N SER A 42 -1.49 14.00 18.55
CA SER A 42 -2.95 14.13 18.66
C SER A 42 -3.66 12.78 18.81
N MET A 43 -3.13 11.71 18.20
CA MET A 43 -3.65 10.35 18.34
C MET A 43 -3.51 9.88 19.79
N ASP A 44 -2.36 10.11 20.41
CA ASP A 44 -2.10 9.78 21.83
C ASP A 44 -3.11 10.40 22.81
N GLN A 45 -3.66 11.57 22.48
CA GLN A 45 -4.62 12.28 23.33
C GLN A 45 -6.06 11.78 23.17
N LYS A 46 -6.37 11.08 22.07
CA LYS A 46 -7.72 10.60 21.71
C LYS A 46 -7.78 9.07 21.73
N ASN A 47 -7.25 8.44 22.78
CA ASN A 47 -7.26 6.98 22.90
C ASN A 47 -8.67 6.45 23.21
N SER A 48 -9.33 5.84 22.22
CA SER A 48 -10.60 5.16 22.43
C SER A 48 -10.41 3.81 23.15
N GLN A 49 -11.47 3.30 23.80
CA GLN A 49 -11.46 1.96 24.41
C GLN A 49 -11.15 0.87 23.38
N GLU A 50 -11.63 1.01 22.15
CA GLU A 50 -11.37 0.08 21.05
C GLU A 50 -9.87 -0.05 20.76
N ALA A 51 -9.18 1.09 20.60
CA ALA A 51 -7.75 1.13 20.29
C ALA A 51 -6.90 0.57 21.45
N LEU A 52 -7.27 0.89 22.70
CA LEU A 52 -6.62 0.35 23.90
C LEU A 52 -6.78 -1.18 24.01
N GLN A 53 -7.97 -1.70 23.73
CA GLN A 53 -8.24 -3.13 23.74
C GLN A 53 -7.48 -3.87 22.62
N ARG A 54 -7.38 -3.25 21.45
CA ARG A 54 -6.58 -3.79 20.33
C ARG A 54 -5.10 -3.87 20.68
N ARG A 55 -4.53 -2.80 21.23
CA ARG A 55 -3.17 -2.82 21.80
C ARG A 55 -2.99 -3.95 22.82
N ALA A 56 -3.93 -4.12 23.74
CA ALA A 56 -3.85 -5.15 24.76
C ALA A 56 -3.81 -6.58 24.16
N ARG A 57 -4.59 -6.84 23.09
CA ARG A 57 -4.54 -8.10 22.33
C ARG A 57 -3.17 -8.30 21.67
N SER A 58 -2.67 -7.28 20.97
CA SER A 58 -1.35 -7.35 20.32
C SER A 58 -0.23 -7.59 21.32
N GLU A 59 -0.24 -6.89 22.45
CA GLU A 59 0.75 -7.09 23.51
C GLU A 59 0.66 -8.48 24.14
N ALA A 60 -0.52 -9.10 24.22
CA ALA A 60 -0.63 -10.48 24.69
C ALA A 60 0.10 -11.44 23.75
N VAL A 61 -0.07 -11.27 22.43
CA VAL A 61 0.67 -12.04 21.42
C VAL A 61 2.18 -11.80 21.54
N LEU A 62 2.63 -10.54 21.70
CA LEU A 62 4.05 -10.23 21.90
C LEU A 62 4.64 -10.92 23.13
N ARG A 63 3.91 -10.97 24.26
CA ARG A 63 4.36 -11.67 25.48
C ARG A 63 4.52 -13.16 25.23
N GLU A 64 3.54 -13.79 24.58
CA GLU A 64 3.58 -15.21 24.23
C GLU A 64 4.77 -15.52 23.30
N ASP A 65 5.05 -14.61 22.37
CA ASP A 65 6.14 -14.74 21.42
C ASP A 65 7.54 -14.45 21.96
N GLY A 66 7.64 -13.94 23.19
CA GLY A 66 8.89 -13.49 23.80
C GLY A 66 9.47 -12.22 23.18
N VAL A 67 8.61 -11.35 22.63
CA VAL A 67 9.02 -10.08 22.01
C VAL A 67 8.92 -8.93 23.03
N PRO A 68 9.96 -8.08 23.14
CA PRO A 68 9.93 -6.91 24.03
C PRO A 68 8.76 -5.96 23.72
N ILE A 69 8.12 -5.44 24.77
CA ILE A 69 6.97 -4.53 24.67
C ILE A 69 7.39 -3.11 25.06
N ASN A 70 7.06 -2.15 24.20
CA ASN A 70 7.12 -0.73 24.53
C ASN A 70 5.77 -0.24 25.01
N GLN A 71 5.65 0.02 26.32
CA GLN A 71 4.42 0.52 26.95
C GLN A 71 4.06 1.94 26.52
N TYR A 72 5.02 2.69 25.97
CA TYR A 72 4.84 4.06 25.50
C TYR A 72 4.57 4.15 24.00
N LEU A 73 4.47 3.01 23.30
CA LEU A 73 4.13 3.02 21.90
C LEU A 73 2.66 3.45 21.75
N PRO A 74 2.38 4.48 20.93
CA PRO A 74 1.02 4.95 20.65
C PRO A 74 0.06 3.82 20.22
N VAL A 75 -1.23 4.05 20.42
CA VAL A 75 -2.25 3.25 19.71
C VAL A 75 -2.43 3.82 18.31
N ILE A 76 -2.86 2.99 17.37
CA ILE A 76 -3.24 3.42 16.02
C ILE A 76 -4.74 3.79 15.96
N GLU A 77 -5.18 4.31 14.82
CA GLU A 77 -6.53 4.81 14.57
C GLU A 77 -7.65 3.78 14.85
N THR A 78 -8.84 4.27 15.17
CA THR A 78 -10.06 3.47 15.37
C THR A 78 -10.72 3.06 14.06
N GLU A 79 -11.71 2.16 14.10
CA GLU A 79 -12.52 1.84 12.92
C GLU A 79 -13.30 3.04 12.34
N ASP A 80 -13.58 4.06 13.18
CA ASP A 80 -14.29 5.28 12.77
C ASP A 80 -13.36 6.30 12.10
N ASP A 81 -12.08 6.30 12.48
CA ASP A 81 -11.08 7.24 11.95
C ASP A 81 -10.27 6.66 10.76
N ALA A 82 -10.14 5.33 10.66
CA ALA A 82 -9.32 4.67 9.64
C ALA A 82 -9.99 4.61 8.25
N LYS A 83 -9.17 4.62 7.18
CA LYS A 83 -9.65 4.57 5.80
C LYS A 83 -10.19 3.18 5.45
N ARG A 84 -11.41 3.13 4.90
CA ARG A 84 -12.03 1.92 4.35
C ARG A 84 -11.76 1.83 2.84
N ARG A 85 -10.72 1.10 2.46
CA ARG A 85 -10.44 0.80 1.05
C ARG A 85 -11.41 -0.25 0.51
N SER A 86 -11.85 -0.04 -0.72
CA SER A 86 -12.72 -0.97 -1.43
C SER A 86 -11.97 -2.24 -1.85
N LYS A 87 -12.74 -3.30 -2.09
CA LYS A 87 -12.23 -4.56 -2.63
C LYS A 87 -11.48 -4.34 -3.96
N ALA A 88 -12.02 -3.50 -4.84
CA ALA A 88 -11.42 -3.16 -6.12
C ALA A 88 -10.05 -2.48 -5.97
N GLU A 89 -9.94 -1.48 -5.08
CA GLU A 89 -8.66 -0.79 -4.81
C GLU A 89 -7.59 -1.75 -4.31
N ILE A 90 -7.94 -2.64 -3.36
CA ILE A 90 -7.01 -3.60 -2.79
C ILE A 90 -6.62 -4.66 -3.81
N SER A 91 -7.57 -5.15 -4.62
CA SER A 91 -7.30 -6.11 -5.70
C SER A 91 -6.35 -5.54 -6.74
N GLN A 92 -6.61 -4.32 -7.23
CA GLN A 92 -5.71 -3.65 -8.18
C GLN A 92 -4.32 -3.44 -7.57
N ARG A 93 -4.24 -3.03 -6.30
CA ARG A 93 -2.95 -2.84 -5.67
C ARG A 93 -2.18 -4.15 -5.55
N ALA A 94 -2.83 -5.22 -5.09
CA ALA A 94 -2.22 -6.54 -4.96
C ALA A 94 -1.61 -7.03 -6.28
N LEU A 95 -2.34 -6.88 -7.39
CA LEU A 95 -1.89 -7.30 -8.72
C LEU A 95 -0.66 -6.51 -9.20
N CYS A 96 -0.63 -5.19 -9.01
CA CYS A 96 0.54 -4.38 -9.34
C CYS A 96 1.77 -4.75 -8.49
N VAL A 97 1.56 -4.97 -7.19
CA VAL A 97 2.64 -5.33 -6.25
C VAL A 97 3.20 -6.72 -6.58
N LEU A 98 2.35 -7.68 -6.95
CA LEU A 98 2.77 -8.98 -7.46
C LEU A 98 3.55 -8.88 -8.77
N LEU A 99 3.11 -8.03 -9.70
CA LEU A 99 3.79 -7.83 -10.97
C LEU A 99 5.23 -7.32 -10.78
N VAL A 100 5.44 -6.32 -9.92
CA VAL A 100 6.79 -5.82 -9.64
C VAL A 100 7.63 -6.84 -8.87
N ALA A 101 7.03 -7.61 -7.97
CA ALA A 101 7.73 -8.68 -7.24
C ALA A 101 8.21 -9.79 -8.18
N LEU A 102 7.36 -10.24 -9.12
CA LEU A 102 7.70 -11.19 -10.17
C LEU A 102 8.89 -10.71 -11.02
N LYS A 103 8.86 -9.44 -11.45
CA LYS A 103 9.99 -8.85 -12.17
C LYS A 103 11.26 -8.80 -11.31
N GLY A 104 11.14 -8.43 -10.04
CA GLY A 104 12.26 -8.40 -9.10
C GLY A 104 12.94 -9.76 -8.94
N GLU A 105 12.14 -10.80 -8.80
CA GLU A 105 12.59 -12.20 -8.73
C GLU A 105 13.32 -12.66 -10.02
N GLY A 106 13.03 -12.03 -11.16
CA GLY A 106 13.73 -12.26 -12.41
C GLY A 106 12.86 -12.80 -13.54
N LEU A 107 11.53 -12.63 -13.45
CA LEU A 107 10.65 -12.96 -14.55
C LEU A 107 11.02 -12.15 -15.81
N GLU A 108 11.06 -12.84 -16.96
CA GLU A 108 11.48 -12.23 -18.21
C GLU A 108 10.56 -11.08 -18.64
N GLN A 109 11.15 -10.00 -19.16
CA GLN A 109 10.45 -8.77 -19.53
C GLN A 109 9.23 -9.01 -20.47
N PRO A 110 9.29 -9.86 -21.52
CA PRO A 110 8.12 -10.11 -22.37
C PRO A 110 6.94 -10.75 -21.61
N ILE A 111 7.21 -11.55 -20.59
CA ILE A 111 6.17 -12.17 -19.76
C ILE A 111 5.58 -11.12 -18.80
N VAL A 112 6.43 -10.31 -18.17
CA VAL A 112 5.99 -9.19 -17.32
C VAL A 112 5.07 -8.25 -18.11
N GLU A 113 5.45 -7.87 -19.34
CA GLU A 113 4.65 -6.98 -20.19
C GLU A 113 3.31 -7.59 -20.58
N ARG A 114 3.28 -8.89 -20.87
CA ARG A 114 2.04 -9.63 -21.15
C ARG A 114 1.11 -9.63 -19.94
N ILE A 115 1.62 -9.98 -18.75
CA ILE A 115 0.83 -9.97 -17.52
C ILE A 115 0.27 -8.57 -17.24
N ALA A 116 1.11 -7.53 -17.38
CA ALA A 116 0.68 -6.15 -17.19
C ALA A 116 -0.45 -5.73 -18.15
N GLN A 117 -0.43 -6.25 -19.38
CA GLN A 117 -1.46 -6.02 -20.39
C GLN A 117 -2.74 -6.81 -20.09
N ASP A 118 -2.63 -8.11 -19.83
CA ASP A 118 -3.76 -9.02 -19.61
C ASP A 118 -4.60 -8.58 -18.39
N PHE A 119 -3.91 -8.17 -17.31
CA PHE A 119 -4.53 -7.66 -16.09
C PHE A 119 -4.82 -6.14 -16.13
N LYS A 120 -4.49 -5.44 -17.23
CA LYS A 120 -4.70 -3.99 -17.41
C LYS A 120 -4.08 -3.12 -16.29
N LEU A 121 -2.87 -3.46 -15.86
CA LEU A 121 -2.24 -2.87 -14.66
C LEU A 121 -1.49 -1.57 -14.91
N ARG A 122 -1.18 -1.23 -16.17
CA ARG A 122 -0.24 -0.14 -16.52
C ARG A 122 -0.64 1.21 -15.92
N ASP A 123 -1.92 1.53 -15.93
CA ASP A 123 -2.44 2.81 -15.43
C ASP A 123 -2.53 2.84 -13.89
N SER A 124 -2.49 1.68 -13.25
CA SER A 124 -2.56 1.53 -11.79
C SER A 124 -1.20 1.46 -11.11
N LEU A 125 -0.11 1.24 -11.86
CA LEU A 125 1.25 1.24 -11.30
C LEU A 125 1.57 2.61 -10.67
N THR A 126 2.34 2.63 -9.59
CA THR A 126 2.89 3.88 -9.05
C THR A 126 4.00 4.46 -9.93
N PRO A 127 4.44 5.72 -9.72
CA PRO A 127 5.62 6.24 -10.39
C PRO A 127 6.85 5.35 -10.26
N LYS A 128 7.18 4.86 -9.06
CA LYS A 128 8.34 3.97 -8.85
C LYS A 128 8.16 2.63 -9.56
N GLU A 129 6.97 2.03 -9.46
CA GLU A 129 6.66 0.77 -10.12
C GLU A 129 6.71 0.88 -11.65
N ARG A 130 6.21 1.98 -12.23
CA ARG A 130 6.28 2.24 -13.68
C ARG A 130 7.71 2.29 -14.18
N VAL A 131 8.57 3.04 -13.47
CA VAL A 131 10.00 3.13 -13.81
C VAL A 131 10.63 1.74 -13.79
N PHE A 132 10.36 0.96 -12.73
CA PHE A 132 10.90 -0.38 -12.61
C PHE A 132 10.39 -1.33 -13.69
N ILE A 133 9.08 -1.35 -13.99
CA ILE A 133 8.48 -2.20 -15.03
C ILE A 133 8.99 -1.85 -16.43
N ALA A 134 9.23 -0.58 -16.73
CA ALA A 134 9.73 -0.13 -18.03
C ALA A 134 11.24 -0.39 -18.26
N ALA A 135 12.02 -0.56 -17.19
CA ALA A 135 13.46 -0.76 -17.30
C ALA A 135 13.81 -2.11 -17.97
N LYS A 136 14.50 -2.09 -19.11
CA LYS A 136 14.94 -3.32 -19.80
C LYS A 136 15.94 -4.14 -18.97
N THR A 137 16.77 -3.44 -18.22
CA THR A 137 17.71 -4.03 -17.25
C THR A 137 17.53 -3.30 -15.93
N SER A 138 17.40 -4.07 -14.84
CA SER A 138 17.25 -3.54 -13.48
C SER A 138 18.52 -3.82 -12.70
N SER A 139 18.91 -2.89 -11.81
CA SER A 139 20.04 -3.13 -10.91
C SER A 139 19.74 -4.31 -9.98
N GLN A 140 20.79 -4.98 -9.48
CA GLN A 140 20.60 -6.05 -8.51
C GLN A 140 19.91 -5.54 -7.23
N ASN A 141 20.18 -4.29 -6.84
CA ASN A 141 19.52 -3.67 -5.70
C ASN A 141 18.01 -3.51 -5.94
N ASP A 142 17.60 -2.94 -7.08
CA ASP A 142 16.18 -2.76 -7.40
C ASP A 142 15.46 -4.11 -7.45
N ARG A 143 16.10 -5.13 -8.05
CA ARG A 143 15.54 -6.48 -8.11
C ARG A 143 15.26 -7.04 -6.73
N VAL A 144 16.21 -6.93 -5.81
CA VAL A 144 16.05 -7.37 -4.41
C VAL A 144 14.97 -6.55 -3.70
N GLN A 145 14.97 -5.22 -3.85
CA GLN A 145 13.96 -4.36 -3.22
C GLN A 145 12.53 -4.69 -3.69
N PHE A 146 12.34 -4.90 -5.00
CA PHE A 146 11.04 -5.24 -5.54
C PHE A 146 10.66 -6.70 -5.27
N SER A 147 11.59 -7.66 -5.16
CA SER A 147 11.24 -9.04 -4.80
C SER A 147 10.72 -9.15 -3.36
N TRP A 148 11.19 -8.32 -2.43
CA TRP A 148 10.62 -8.21 -1.08
C TRP A 148 9.14 -7.81 -1.07
N LYS A 149 8.63 -7.18 -2.13
CA LYS A 149 7.20 -6.82 -2.26
C LYS A 149 6.26 -8.03 -2.30
N TYR A 150 6.77 -9.26 -2.42
CA TYR A 150 5.95 -10.45 -2.15
C TYR A 150 5.35 -10.45 -0.74
N GLU A 151 6.04 -9.95 0.28
CA GLU A 151 5.50 -9.87 1.64
C GLU A 151 4.38 -8.82 1.76
N ALA A 152 4.54 -7.69 1.07
CA ALA A 152 3.50 -6.68 0.97
C ALA A 152 2.27 -7.24 0.22
N ALA A 153 2.48 -7.94 -0.90
CA ALA A 153 1.43 -8.63 -1.63
C ALA A 153 0.74 -9.71 -0.79
N TRP A 154 1.48 -10.43 0.06
CA TRP A 154 0.95 -11.45 0.95
C TRP A 154 -0.10 -10.88 1.92
N VAL A 155 0.17 -9.71 2.48
CA VAL A 155 -0.81 -8.97 3.31
C VAL A 155 -2.04 -8.59 2.49
N LEU A 156 -1.87 -8.09 1.27
CA LEU A 156 -3.00 -7.70 0.43
C LEU A 156 -3.86 -8.92 0.05
N LEU A 157 -3.24 -10.07 -0.24
CA LEU A 157 -3.93 -11.34 -0.49
C LEU A 157 -4.67 -11.84 0.76
N TRP A 158 -4.09 -11.66 1.95
CA TRP A 158 -4.76 -11.94 3.22
C TRP A 158 -5.96 -11.04 3.44
N ALA A 159 -5.83 -9.74 3.18
CA ALA A 159 -6.93 -8.78 3.30
C ALA A 159 -8.07 -9.13 2.32
N LEU A 160 -7.76 -9.59 1.12
CA LEU A 160 -8.72 -10.07 0.11
C LEU A 160 -9.29 -11.46 0.41
N GLY A 161 -8.87 -12.12 1.48
CA GLY A 161 -9.38 -13.43 1.89
C GLY A 161 -8.81 -14.62 1.10
N TYR A 162 -7.79 -14.42 0.28
CA TYR A 162 -7.08 -15.52 -0.40
C TYR A 162 -6.11 -16.24 0.52
N VAL A 163 -5.49 -15.50 1.43
CA VAL A 163 -4.66 -16.04 2.50
C VAL A 163 -5.48 -16.06 3.79
N ASN A 164 -5.55 -17.22 4.44
CA ASN A 164 -6.40 -17.43 5.61
C ASN A 164 -5.83 -16.74 6.87
N VAL A 165 -4.52 -16.80 7.08
CA VAL A 165 -3.84 -16.31 8.29
C VAL A 165 -2.52 -15.64 7.91
N LEU A 166 -2.19 -14.54 8.59
CA LEU A 166 -0.84 -14.00 8.60
C LEU A 166 -0.07 -14.64 9.75
N ASP A 167 0.75 -15.64 9.43
CA ASP A 167 1.65 -16.25 10.41
C ASP A 167 2.63 -15.21 10.94
N ARG A 168 3.20 -15.49 12.11
CA ARG A 168 4.28 -14.70 12.70
C ARG A 168 5.39 -14.42 11.67
N PRO A 169 5.92 -13.18 11.59
CA PRO A 169 6.83 -12.77 10.53
C PRO A 169 8.27 -13.25 10.80
N THR A 170 8.47 -14.57 10.85
CA THR A 170 9.76 -15.24 11.10
C THR A 170 10.33 -15.92 9.85
N LYS A 171 9.55 -16.00 8.78
CA LYS A 171 9.90 -16.60 7.49
C LYS A 171 9.22 -15.85 6.36
N ILE A 172 9.80 -15.96 5.18
CA ILE A 172 9.18 -15.46 3.94
C ILE A 172 7.87 -16.20 3.64
N CYS A 173 6.98 -15.54 2.91
CA CYS A 173 5.69 -16.00 2.47
C CYS A 173 5.80 -17.10 1.41
N ASP A 174 4.67 -17.76 1.16
CA ASP A 174 4.56 -18.74 0.08
C ASP A 174 4.40 -18.02 -1.26
N VAL A 175 5.53 -17.69 -1.89
CA VAL A 175 5.60 -17.04 -3.21
C VAL A 175 4.84 -17.85 -4.26
N GLN A 176 4.94 -19.18 -4.23
CA GLN A 176 4.26 -20.05 -5.19
C GLN A 176 2.74 -19.94 -5.06
N PHE A 177 2.21 -19.93 -3.83
CA PHE A 177 0.80 -19.70 -3.57
C PHE A 177 0.35 -18.32 -4.05
N ALA A 178 1.13 -17.27 -3.78
CA ALA A 178 0.79 -15.91 -4.20
C ALA A 178 0.66 -15.78 -5.72
N VAL A 179 1.64 -16.32 -6.46
CA VAL A 179 1.64 -16.31 -7.93
C VAL A 179 0.53 -17.21 -8.50
N LYS A 180 0.34 -18.40 -7.93
CA LYS A 180 -0.75 -19.31 -8.31
C LYS A 180 -2.12 -18.66 -8.11
N THR A 181 -2.32 -17.93 -7.02
CA THR A 181 -3.58 -17.23 -6.73
C THR A 181 -3.91 -16.21 -7.82
N MET A 182 -2.94 -15.39 -8.23
CA MET A 182 -3.10 -14.43 -9.32
C MET A 182 -3.44 -15.13 -10.65
N ARG A 183 -2.68 -16.17 -11.00
CA ARG A 183 -2.86 -16.89 -12.26
C ARG A 183 -4.21 -17.59 -12.35
N ASP A 184 -4.59 -18.33 -11.30
CA ASP A 184 -5.76 -19.21 -11.34
C ASP A 184 -7.08 -18.42 -11.35
N HIS A 185 -7.12 -17.24 -10.74
CA HIS A 185 -8.29 -16.35 -10.80
C HIS A 185 -8.32 -15.53 -12.10
N GLY A 186 -7.17 -15.20 -12.67
CA GLY A 186 -7.05 -14.43 -13.89
C GLY A 186 -7.59 -12.99 -13.79
N PRO A 187 -7.55 -12.22 -14.90
CA PRO A 187 -7.88 -10.80 -14.91
C PRO A 187 -9.30 -10.44 -14.45
N SER A 188 -10.29 -11.28 -14.79
CA SER A 188 -11.70 -11.04 -14.44
C SER A 188 -12.11 -11.69 -13.12
N GLY A 189 -11.45 -12.77 -12.70
CA GLY A 189 -11.83 -13.53 -11.52
C GLY A 189 -11.15 -13.05 -10.23
N PHE A 190 -10.05 -12.29 -10.31
CA PHE A 190 -9.26 -11.94 -9.13
C PHE A 190 -9.97 -10.97 -8.16
N GLU A 191 -10.78 -10.03 -8.64
CA GLU A 191 -11.61 -9.23 -7.74
C GLU A 191 -12.90 -9.96 -7.35
N ALA A 192 -13.48 -10.71 -8.30
CA ALA A 192 -14.72 -11.43 -8.10
C ALA A 192 -14.60 -12.53 -7.02
N GLY A 193 -13.48 -13.25 -6.99
CA GLY A 193 -13.18 -14.29 -6.02
C GLY A 193 -12.79 -13.77 -4.63
N ALA A 194 -12.48 -12.49 -4.50
CA ALA A 194 -12.01 -11.92 -3.24
C ALA A 194 -13.15 -11.74 -2.22
N LYS A 195 -12.85 -12.09 -0.98
CA LYS A 195 -13.69 -11.92 0.20
C LYS A 195 -12.96 -10.99 1.17
N LEU A 196 -13.17 -9.69 0.99
CA LEU A 196 -12.52 -8.66 1.77
C LEU A 196 -12.81 -8.83 3.27
N ARG A 197 -11.74 -8.83 4.08
CA ARG A 197 -11.81 -8.89 5.54
C ARG A 197 -12.40 -7.62 6.13
N SER A 198 -12.88 -7.73 7.36
CA SER A 198 -13.38 -6.57 8.10
C SER A 198 -12.25 -5.57 8.37
N LEU A 199 -12.60 -4.28 8.46
CA LEU A 199 -11.63 -3.25 8.84
C LEU A 199 -11.03 -3.56 10.22
N ARG A 200 -11.83 -4.07 11.15
CA ARG A 200 -11.38 -4.55 12.46
C ARG A 200 -10.24 -5.56 12.37
N ASP A 201 -10.37 -6.59 11.53
CA ASP A 201 -9.32 -7.61 11.38
C ASP A 201 -8.03 -6.98 10.85
N ILE A 202 -8.15 -6.07 9.87
CA ILE A 202 -7.02 -5.36 9.27
C ILE A 202 -6.32 -4.48 10.32
N LEU A 203 -7.08 -3.73 11.12
CA LEU A 203 -6.56 -2.90 12.19
C LEU A 203 -5.90 -3.71 13.31
N ASP A 204 -6.45 -4.87 13.65
CA ASP A 204 -5.84 -5.79 14.63
C ASP A 204 -4.45 -6.27 14.14
N GLN A 205 -4.31 -6.61 12.85
CA GLN A 205 -3.02 -6.97 12.26
C GLN A 205 -2.07 -5.77 12.11
N ALA A 206 -2.58 -4.58 11.77
CA ALA A 206 -1.79 -3.36 11.67
C ALA A 206 -1.17 -2.98 13.02
N ASP A 207 -1.95 -3.07 14.11
CA ASP A 207 -1.49 -2.80 15.47
C ASP A 207 -0.42 -3.81 15.93
N LEU A 208 -0.60 -5.08 15.57
CA LEU A 208 0.34 -6.17 15.89
C LEU A 208 1.67 -6.01 15.15
N ILE A 209 1.64 -5.78 13.83
CA ILE A 209 2.86 -5.62 13.04
C ILE A 209 3.62 -4.35 13.42
N TYR A 210 2.91 -3.27 13.77
CA TYR A 210 3.50 -2.03 14.24
C TYR A 210 4.38 -2.27 15.49
N ARG A 211 3.89 -3.10 16.41
CA ARG A 211 4.60 -3.48 17.64
C ARG A 211 5.78 -4.41 17.39
N TYR A 212 5.64 -5.39 16.50
CA TYR A 212 6.79 -6.19 16.07
C TYR A 212 7.85 -5.31 15.41
N HIS A 213 7.44 -4.36 14.56
CA HIS A 213 8.36 -3.50 13.85
C HIS A 213 9.15 -2.59 14.80
N TRP A 214 8.49 -2.01 15.81
CA TRP A 214 9.20 -1.30 16.88
C TRP A 214 10.29 -2.17 17.52
N ALA A 215 9.97 -3.41 17.90
CA ALA A 215 10.91 -4.29 18.58
C ALA A 215 12.10 -4.68 17.68
N VAL A 216 11.87 -4.88 16.38
CA VAL A 216 12.93 -5.11 15.37
C VAL A 216 13.81 -3.88 15.19
N VAL A 217 13.21 -2.69 15.09
CA VAL A 217 13.94 -1.43 14.93
C VAL A 217 14.77 -1.10 16.17
N ASP A 218 14.20 -1.28 17.37
CA ASP A 218 14.89 -1.05 18.64
C ASP A 218 16.11 -1.97 18.79
N ALA A 219 15.96 -3.26 18.48
CA ALA A 219 17.06 -4.21 18.49
C ALA A 219 18.18 -3.80 17.51
N ARG A 220 17.82 -3.41 16.28
CA ARG A 220 18.77 -2.92 15.27
C ARG A 220 19.54 -1.69 15.74
N ILE A 221 18.85 -0.68 16.29
CA ILE A 221 19.48 0.55 16.80
C ILE A 221 20.47 0.23 17.93
N LYS A 222 20.16 -0.77 18.76
CA LYS A 222 21.01 -1.21 19.87
C LYS A 222 22.08 -2.23 19.46
N GLY A 223 22.22 -2.55 18.19
CA GLY A 223 23.19 -3.54 17.69
C GLY A 223 22.91 -4.97 18.17
N ARG A 224 21.64 -5.32 18.42
CA ARG A 224 21.19 -6.63 18.90
C ARG A 224 20.51 -7.41 17.77
N PRO A 225 20.51 -8.75 17.82
CA PRO A 225 19.71 -9.55 16.89
C PRO A 225 18.22 -9.24 17.05
N ALA A 226 17.46 -9.37 15.96
CA ALA A 226 16.01 -9.22 15.99
C ALA A 226 15.39 -10.17 17.03
N PRO A 227 14.47 -9.69 17.87
CA PRO A 227 13.95 -10.50 18.97
C PRO A 227 13.17 -11.67 18.41
N ALA A 228 13.30 -12.81 19.08
CA ALA A 228 12.46 -13.97 18.88
C ALA A 228 12.32 -14.39 17.39
N LYS A 229 13.46 -14.36 16.67
CA LYS A 229 13.61 -14.81 15.27
C LYS A 229 12.74 -14.05 14.25
N LEU A 230 12.25 -12.85 14.59
CA LEU A 230 11.53 -12.02 13.62
C LEU A 230 12.46 -11.68 12.44
N GLU A 231 11.94 -11.83 11.23
CA GLU A 231 12.64 -11.48 10.00
C GLU A 231 12.37 -10.02 9.65
N ALA A 232 13.41 -9.18 9.70
CA ALA A 232 13.25 -7.73 9.61
C ALA A 232 12.63 -7.27 8.28
N GLY A 233 13.01 -7.93 7.17
CA GLY A 233 12.44 -7.63 5.85
C GLY A 233 10.95 -7.96 5.76
N VAL A 234 10.55 -9.10 6.33
CA VAL A 234 9.13 -9.51 6.41
C VAL A 234 8.33 -8.53 7.24
N VAL A 235 8.83 -8.16 8.43
CA VAL A 235 8.14 -7.22 9.31
C VAL A 235 7.94 -5.87 8.64
N LEU A 236 8.98 -5.34 7.99
CA LEU A 236 8.93 -4.06 7.29
C LEU A 236 7.87 -4.05 6.18
N GLU A 237 7.90 -5.01 5.28
CA GLU A 237 7.01 -5.04 4.12
C GLU A 237 5.55 -5.31 4.50
N ARG A 238 5.32 -6.12 5.54
CA ARG A 238 3.96 -6.32 6.06
C ARG A 238 3.42 -5.06 6.74
N HIS A 239 4.25 -4.36 7.51
CA HIS A 239 3.86 -3.08 8.11
C HIS A 239 3.56 -2.03 7.06
N TYR A 240 4.37 -1.95 6.00
CA TYR A 240 4.13 -1.08 4.86
C TYR A 240 2.75 -1.31 4.24
N ALA A 241 2.42 -2.55 3.90
CA ALA A 241 1.12 -2.88 3.31
C ALA A 241 -0.05 -2.63 4.26
N LEU A 242 0.11 -2.93 5.56
CA LEU A 242 -0.93 -2.68 6.58
C LEU A 242 -1.17 -1.19 6.80
N ASN A 243 -0.12 -0.36 6.85
CA ASN A 243 -0.25 1.10 6.91
C ASN A 243 -0.95 1.66 5.68
N TRP A 244 -0.62 1.14 4.50
CA TRP A 244 -1.38 1.48 3.31
C TRP A 244 -2.84 1.08 3.50
N LEU A 245 -3.17 -0.16 3.83
CA LEU A 245 -4.57 -0.62 3.97
C LEU A 245 -5.43 0.28 4.86
N ILE A 246 -4.91 0.69 6.03
CA ILE A 246 -5.64 1.52 7.00
C ILE A 246 -5.65 3.01 6.67
N GLY A 247 -4.89 3.43 5.65
CA GLY A 247 -4.78 4.84 5.24
C GLY A 247 -3.96 5.68 6.19
N TYR A 248 -2.92 5.09 6.78
CA TYR A 248 -2.01 5.80 7.66
C TYR A 248 -1.52 7.09 6.99
N MET A 249 -1.78 8.22 7.66
CA MET A 249 -1.40 9.55 7.19
C MET A 249 -1.92 9.93 5.79
N ASP A 250 -2.95 9.25 5.28
CA ASP A 250 -3.50 9.42 3.93
C ASP A 250 -2.42 9.33 2.82
N GLN A 251 -1.35 8.59 3.09
CA GLN A 251 -0.23 8.44 2.18
C GLN A 251 -0.55 7.50 1.02
N GLU A 252 -0.03 7.85 -0.15
CA GLU A 252 -0.06 7.01 -1.34
C GLU A 252 0.97 5.89 -1.26
N TRP A 253 0.79 4.85 -2.09
CA TRP A 253 1.58 3.62 -1.99
C TRP A 253 3.08 3.82 -2.05
N ASP A 254 3.62 4.80 -2.79
CA ASP A 254 5.07 5.03 -2.88
C ASP A 254 5.66 5.77 -1.67
N ASP A 255 4.81 6.35 -0.83
CA ASP A 255 5.18 7.31 0.21
C ASP A 255 4.88 6.83 1.63
N ILE A 256 4.32 5.62 1.77
CA ILE A 256 3.99 5.03 3.07
C ILE A 256 5.23 5.03 3.97
N SER A 257 5.09 5.64 5.15
CA SER A 257 6.07 5.51 6.21
C SER A 257 5.69 4.42 7.20
N THR A 258 6.70 3.82 7.81
CA THR A 258 6.59 2.78 8.83
C THR A 258 7.26 3.25 10.12
N ASP A 259 6.97 4.49 10.53
CA ASP A 259 7.55 5.11 11.70
C ASP A 259 7.19 4.31 12.96
N THR A 260 8.18 3.97 13.79
CA THR A 260 8.04 3.20 15.03
C THR A 260 8.94 3.77 16.12
#